data_AF-A0A2S8BR35-F1
#
_entry.id   AF-A0A2S8BR35-F1
#
_cell.length_a   1.000
_cell.length_b   1.000
_cell.length_c   1.000
_cell.angle_alpha   90.00
_cell.angle_beta   90.00
_cell.angle_gamma   90.00
#
_symmetry.space_group_name_H-M   'P 1'
#
loop_
_entity.id
_entity.type
_entity.pdbx_description
1 polymer ?
#
loop_
_entity_poly.entity_id
_entity_poly.type
_entity_poly.pdbx_seq_one_letter_code
_entity_poly.pdbx_strand_id
1 'polypeptide(L)' 'MVKDVRLFVEEAKELGLSMEIAEAVARLWEVVLREAGPDSDFTSVIKPIERAAGVIVGESQAAG' A
#
# COMPACT_ATOMS: atom_id res chain seq x y z
N MET A 1 -8.11 -4.69 0.20
CA MET A 1 -7.47 -3.45 -0.29
C MET A 1 -6.99 -3.49 -1.72
N VAL A 2 -6.14 -4.44 -2.16
CA VAL A 2 -5.63 -4.45 -3.56
C VAL A 2 -6.76 -4.42 -4.59
N LYS A 3 -7.76 -5.31 -4.43
CA LYS A 3 -8.96 -5.34 -5.26
C LYS A 3 -9.69 -3.99 -5.26
N ASP A 4 -9.89 -3.41 -4.08
CA ASP A 4 -10.67 -2.17 -3.92
C ASP A 4 -9.94 -0.97 -4.59
N VAL A 5 -8.62 -0.91 -4.48
CA VAL A 5 -7.80 0.13 -5.13
C VAL A 5 -7.77 -0.04 -6.65
N ARG A 6 -7.68 -1.28 -7.15
CA ARG A 6 -7.75 -1.55 -8.60
C ARG A 6 -9.09 -1.10 -9.18
N LEU A 7 -10.20 -1.50 -8.57
CA LEU A 7 -11.55 -1.12 -9.01
C LEU A 7 -11.74 0.40 -9.00
N PHE A 8 -11.25 1.08 -7.95
CA PHE A 8 -11.29 2.55 -7.89
C PHE A 8 -10.54 3.21 -9.04
N VAL A 9 -9.29 2.78 -9.31
CA VAL A 9 -8.47 3.37 -10.37
C VAL A 9 -9.05 3.08 -11.76
N GLU A 10 -9.61 1.90 -11.98
CA GLU A 10 -10.28 1.51 -13.23
C GLU A 10 -11.49 2.41 -13.51
N GLU A 11 -12.43 2.50 -12.57
CA GLU A 11 -13.63 3.33 -12.70
C GLU A 11 -13.29 4.81 -12.91
N ALA A 12 -12.35 5.35 -12.13
CA ALA A 12 -11.96 6.75 -12.25
C ALA A 12 -11.33 7.09 -13.62
N LYS A 13 -10.63 6.13 -14.23
CA LYS A 13 -10.08 6.27 -15.58
C LYS A 13 -11.17 6.25 -16.65
N GLU A 14 -12.17 5.40 -16.49
CA GLU A 14 -13.33 5.38 -17.40
C GLU A 14 -14.08 6.72 -17.39
N LEU A 15 -14.09 7.42 -16.25
CA LEU A 15 -14.63 8.77 -16.12
C LEU A 15 -13.69 9.89 -16.64
N GLY A 16 -12.53 9.55 -17.19
CA GLY A 16 -11.57 10.51 -17.73
C GLY A 16 -10.82 11.33 -16.67
N LEU A 17 -10.82 10.88 -15.41
CA LEU A 17 -10.16 11.58 -14.32
C LEU A 17 -8.66 11.23 -14.25
N SER A 18 -7.82 12.20 -13.90
CA SER A 18 -6.40 11.96 -13.63
C SER A 18 -6.21 11.31 -12.26
N MET A 19 -5.49 10.18 -12.21
CA MET A 19 -5.34 9.33 -11.03
C MET A 19 -3.88 9.05 -10.64
N GLU A 20 -2.93 9.92 -11.02
CA GLU A 20 -1.48 9.68 -10.88
C GLU A 20 -1.06 9.17 -9.48
N ILE A 21 -1.54 9.82 -8.41
CA ILE A 21 -1.23 9.40 -7.02
C ILE A 21 -1.88 8.05 -6.70
N ALA A 22 -3.13 7.84 -7.10
CA ALA A 22 -3.83 6.58 -6.86
C ALA A 22 -3.19 5.41 -7.61
N GLU A 23 -2.65 5.64 -8.81
CA GLU A 23 -1.87 4.65 -9.55
C GLU A 23 -0.56 4.30 -8.83
N ALA A 24 0.11 5.28 -8.21
CA ALA A 24 1.29 5.01 -7.40
C ALA A 24 0.94 4.15 -6.17
N VAL A 25 -0.18 4.45 -5.51
CA VAL A 25 -0.71 3.64 -4.41
C VAL A 25 -1.10 2.23 -4.88
N ALA A 26 -1.71 2.09 -6.06
CA ALA A 26 -2.02 0.79 -6.65
C ALA A 26 -0.77 -0.06 -6.84
N ARG A 27 0.32 0.52 -7.39
CA ARG A 27 1.61 -0.17 -7.53
C ARG A 27 2.19 -0.60 -6.18
N LEU A 28 2.05 0.22 -5.13
CA LEU A 28 2.46 -0.17 -3.77
C LEU A 28 1.64 -1.36 -3.26
N TRP A 29 0.34 -1.40 -3.50
CA TRP A 29 -0.50 -2.53 -3.10
C TRP A 29 -0.14 -3.84 -3.81
N GLU A 30 0.35 -3.80 -5.06
CA GLU A 30 0.88 -5.00 -5.74
C GLU A 30 2.11 -5.57 -5.03
N VAL A 31 2.98 -4.69 -4.51
CA VAL A 31 4.15 -5.08 -3.72
C VAL A 31 3.69 -5.75 -2.42
N VAL A 32 2.71 -5.16 -1.73
CA VAL A 32 2.16 -5.72 -0.48
C VAL A 32 1.52 -7.08 -0.72
N LEU A 33 0.71 -7.24 -1.77
CA LEU A 33 0.08 -8.52 -2.10
C LEU A 33 1.12 -9.63 -2.32
N ARG A 34 2.20 -9.31 -3.05
CA ARG A 34 3.28 -10.27 -3.32
C ARG A 34 4.06 -10.66 -2.06
N GLU A 35 4.25 -9.72 -1.14
CA GLU A 35 5.18 -9.90 -0.01
C GLU A 35 4.49 -10.30 1.30
N ALA A 36 3.27 -9.83 1.55
CA ALA A 36 2.50 -10.11 2.75
C ALA A 36 1.33 -11.10 2.52
N GLY A 37 0.96 -11.33 1.25
CA GLY A 37 -0.13 -12.21 0.88
C GLY A 37 -1.52 -11.55 0.92
N PRO A 38 -2.53 -12.20 0.31
CA PRO A 38 -3.88 -11.65 0.15
C PRO A 38 -4.65 -11.51 1.46
N ASP A 39 -4.31 -12.33 2.47
CA ASP A 39 -4.98 -12.38 3.77
C ASP A 39 -4.36 -11.44 4.81
N SER A 40 -3.33 -10.66 4.43
CA SER A 40 -2.68 -9.71 5.32
C SER A 40 -3.58 -8.52 5.66
N ASP A 41 -3.46 -8.02 6.89
CA ASP A 41 -4.15 -6.80 7.30
C ASP A 41 -3.67 -5.59 6.48
N PHE A 42 -4.57 -4.64 6.20
CA PHE A 42 -4.26 -3.51 5.34
C PHE A 42 -3.17 -2.58 5.90
N THR A 43 -2.96 -2.55 7.22
CA THR A 43 -1.85 -1.79 7.82
C THR A 43 -0.48 -2.33 7.40
N SER A 44 -0.40 -3.56 6.88
CA SER A 44 0.82 -4.18 6.34
C SER A 44 1.41 -3.41 5.15
N VAL A 45 0.69 -2.45 4.58
CA VAL A 45 1.19 -1.52 3.55
C VAL A 45 2.42 -0.73 3.98
N ILE A 46 2.65 -0.56 5.29
CA ILE A 46 3.84 0.12 5.81
C ILE A 46 5.11 -0.74 5.70
N LYS A 47 4.98 -2.08 5.66
CA LYS A 47 6.11 -3.02 5.75
C LYS A 47 7.12 -2.91 4.60
N PRO A 48 6.72 -2.70 3.33
CA PRO A 48 7.68 -2.41 2.26
C PRO A 48 8.49 -1.14 2.49
N ILE A 49 7.87 -0.11 3.07
CA ILE A 49 8.51 1.19 3.35
C ILE A 49 9.51 1.04 4.50
N GLU A 50 9.10 0.37 5.59
CA GLU A 50 9.98 -0.01 6.71
C GLU A 50 11.25 -0.73 6.23
N ARG A 51 11.08 -1.77 5.39
CA ARG A 51 12.22 -2.52 4.83
C ARG A 51 13.15 -1.66 4.00
N ALA A 52 12.61 -0.81 3.12
CA ALA A 52 13.41 0.06 2.28
C ALA A 52 14.18 1.11 3.09
N ALA A 53 13.60 1.58 4.19
CA ALA A 53 14.20 2.57 5.08
C ALA A 53 15.08 1.95 6.20
N GLY A 54 15.00 0.63 6.42
CA GLY A 54 15.71 -0.05 7.51
C GLY A 54 15.20 0.35 8.91
N VAL A 55 13.92 0.70 9.03
CA VAL A 55 13.29 1.15 10.30
C VAL A 55 12.02 0.35 10.58
N ILE A 56 11.53 0.41 11.82
CA ILE A 56 10.19 -0.05 12.19
C ILE A 56 9.35 1.18 12.56
N VAL A 57 8.16 1.30 11.97
CA VAL A 57 7.24 2.41 12.23
C VAL A 57 6.23 1.96 13.27
N GLY A 58 6.08 2.74 14.33
CA GLY A 58 5.16 2.40 15.42
C GLY A 58 5.76 1.42 16.42
N GLU A 59 6.92 1.76 16.96
CA GLU A 59 7.40 1.38 18.29
C GLU A 59 8.58 2.32 18.57
N SER A 60 8.40 3.31 19.45
CA SER A 60 9.58 3.86 20.14
C SER A 60 9.94 2.79 21.15
N GLN A 61 11.14 2.22 21.08
CA GLN A 61 11.68 1.58 22.27
C GLN A 61 11.59 2.62 23.38
N ALA A 62 10.76 2.36 24.39
CA ALA A 62 10.88 3.05 25.65
C ALA A 62 12.30 2.69 26.13
N ALA A 63 13.22 3.64 26.00
CA ALA A 63 14.41 3.62 26.81
C ALA A 63 13.94 3.83 28.25
N GLY A 64 13.89 2.75 29.02
CA GLY A 64 13.46 2.74 30.43
C GLY A 64 13.07 1.36 30.90
#